data_AF-A0A9D7MFG8-F1
#
_entry.id   AF-A0A9D7MFG8-F1
#
_cell.length_a   1.000
_cell.length_b   1.000
_cell.length_c   1.000
_cell.angle_alpha   90.00
_cell.angle_beta   90.00
_cell.angle_gamma   90.00
#
_symmetry.space_group_name_H-M   'P 1'
#
loop_
_entity.id
_entity.type
_entity.pdbx_description
1 polymer ?
#
loop_
_entity_poly.entity_id
_entity_poly.type
_entity_poly.pdbx_seq_one_letter_code
_entity_poly.pdbx_strand_id
1 'polypeptide(L)'
;MRPLQLGLHIIDQVGFAELVLKGLTITSRVNRVVVHPGCGVEKLRSTETFMNVVRSCAQEVVVPPSAGCCGMGGDRGLMYPELVESALRSEKNEIPTGVDLGVSCNVLCEGALTRRTGIPYMSLLHLVRAGNTSLTEHLVLPHDALAQRHEREVGARAVTRQRSTVQRQEDLPTSQPSHRRGDQQPVTHDAKKQEAPAHNHS
;
A
#
# COMPACT_ATOMS: atom_id res chain seq x y z
N MET A 1 -52.68 -8.66 -9.60
CA MET A 1 -51.62 -9.53 -9.05
C MET A 1 -50.53 -8.62 -8.46
N ARG A 2 -50.28 -8.68 -7.14
CA ARG A 2 -49.14 -8.00 -6.53
C ARG A 2 -47.87 -8.78 -6.90
N PRO A 3 -46.80 -8.15 -7.43
CA PRO A 3 -45.56 -8.86 -7.72
C PRO A 3 -44.98 -9.42 -6.41
N LEU A 4 -44.40 -10.61 -6.49
CA LEU A 4 -43.82 -11.35 -5.38
C LEU A 4 -42.71 -10.51 -4.71
N GLN A 5 -43.07 -9.80 -3.65
CA GLN A 5 -42.14 -9.13 -2.74
C GLN A 5 -41.56 -10.19 -1.79
N LEU A 6 -40.75 -11.10 -2.32
CA LEU A 6 -39.78 -11.81 -1.48
C LEU A 6 -38.74 -10.76 -1.08
N GLY A 7 -38.98 -10.13 0.06
CA GLY A 7 -38.23 -8.96 0.55
C GLY A 7 -36.80 -9.32 0.91
N LEU A 8 -35.89 -9.23 -0.07
CA LEU A 8 -34.45 -9.31 0.18
C LEU A 8 -34.01 -8.03 0.88
N HIS A 9 -33.57 -8.16 2.14
CA HIS A 9 -33.00 -7.06 2.91
C HIS A 9 -31.49 -7.03 2.72
N ILE A 10 -31.00 -6.04 1.99
CA ILE A 10 -29.56 -5.84 1.73
C ILE A 10 -29.03 -4.82 2.74
N ILE A 11 -27.97 -5.19 3.45
CA ILE A 11 -27.27 -4.33 4.41
C ILE A 11 -25.83 -4.17 3.94
N ASP A 12 -25.32 -2.94 3.95
CA ASP A 12 -23.93 -2.65 3.65
C ASP A 12 -23.03 -2.81 4.90
N GLN A 13 -21.73 -2.49 4.78
CA GLN A 13 -20.81 -2.61 5.91
C GLN A 13 -21.17 -1.66 7.06
N VAL A 14 -21.68 -0.45 6.76
CA VAL A 14 -22.03 0.55 7.77
C VAL A 14 -23.25 0.10 8.58
N GLY A 15 -24.32 -0.30 7.89
CA GLY A 15 -25.53 -0.80 8.55
C GLY A 15 -25.28 -2.10 9.33
N PHE A 16 -24.40 -2.98 8.82
CA PHE A 16 -24.04 -4.19 9.54
C PHE A 16 -23.24 -3.86 10.81
N ALA A 17 -22.28 -2.94 10.73
CA ALA A 17 -21.52 -2.50 11.90
C ALA A 17 -22.42 -1.87 12.97
N GLU A 18 -23.37 -1.01 12.57
CA GLU A 18 -24.36 -0.42 13.48
C GLU A 18 -25.20 -1.49 14.17
N LEU A 19 -25.67 -2.51 13.44
CA LEU A 19 -26.43 -3.61 14.01
C LEU A 19 -25.61 -4.40 15.03
N VAL A 20 -24.35 -4.71 14.71
CA VAL A 20 -23.43 -5.44 15.61
C VAL A 20 -23.18 -4.66 16.89
N LEU A 21 -22.97 -3.34 16.81
CA LEU A 21 -22.72 -2.50 17.98
C LEU A 21 -23.90 -2.39 18.95
N LYS A 22 -25.12 -2.80 18.55
CA LYS A 22 -26.26 -2.88 19.49
C LYS A 22 -26.09 -3.97 20.53
N GLY A 23 -25.33 -5.03 20.23
CA GLY A 23 -25.10 -6.17 21.12
C GLY A 23 -23.64 -6.36 21.52
N LEU A 24 -22.72 -5.57 20.96
CA LEU A 24 -21.28 -5.70 21.17
C LEU A 24 -20.74 -4.53 21.98
N THR A 25 -20.08 -4.83 23.10
CA THR A 25 -19.41 -3.81 23.93
C THR A 25 -17.96 -3.65 23.51
N ILE A 26 -17.60 -2.49 22.96
CA ILE A 26 -16.21 -2.14 22.64
C ILE A 26 -15.37 -2.10 23.93
N THR A 27 -14.35 -2.95 24.03
CA THR A 27 -13.48 -3.09 25.21
C THR A 27 -12.14 -2.37 25.06
N SER A 28 -11.74 -2.04 23.83
CA SER A 28 -10.53 -1.25 23.53
C SER A 28 -10.79 -0.28 22.38
N ARG A 29 -10.01 0.80 22.29
CA ARG A 29 -10.14 1.79 21.22
C ARG A 29 -8.78 2.09 20.62
N VAL A 30 -8.71 2.10 19.29
CA VAL A 30 -7.53 2.58 18.55
C VAL A 30 -7.28 4.04 18.90
N ASN A 31 -6.02 4.47 19.03
CA ASN A 31 -5.73 5.81 19.55
C ASN A 31 -6.18 6.87 18.53
N ARG A 32 -5.67 6.81 17.30
CA ARG A 32 -5.97 7.81 16.28
C ARG A 32 -6.19 7.17 14.92
N VAL A 33 -7.36 7.42 14.34
CA VAL A 33 -7.72 6.94 13.00
C VAL A 33 -7.97 8.09 12.04
N VAL A 34 -7.54 7.92 10.79
CA VAL A 34 -7.98 8.78 9.68
C VAL A 34 -9.12 8.09 8.92
N VAL A 35 -10.11 8.83 8.44
CA VAL A 35 -11.27 8.22 7.78
C VAL A 35 -11.48 8.72 6.36
N HIS A 36 -11.94 7.80 5.52
CA HIS A 36 -12.44 8.06 4.18
C HIS A 36 -13.78 7.33 4.01
N PRO A 37 -14.92 7.97 4.28
CA PRO A 37 -16.24 7.36 4.08
C PRO A 37 -16.43 6.92 2.62
N GLY A 38 -15.90 7.72 1.69
CA GLY A 38 -15.94 7.47 0.26
C GLY A 38 -17.32 7.65 -0.37
N CYS A 39 -17.34 7.67 -1.69
CA CYS A 39 -18.55 7.98 -2.46
C CYS A 39 -19.70 6.98 -2.30
N GLY A 40 -19.42 5.73 -1.88
CA GLY A 40 -20.44 4.71 -1.62
C GLY A 40 -21.28 5.06 -0.38
N VAL A 41 -20.61 5.39 0.73
CA VAL A 41 -21.26 5.77 1.99
C VAL A 41 -22.07 7.07 1.82
N GLU A 42 -21.53 8.04 1.07
CA GLU A 42 -22.25 9.28 0.75
C GLU A 42 -23.53 9.04 -0.06
N LYS A 43 -23.45 8.22 -1.13
CA LYS A 43 -24.61 7.90 -1.97
C LYS A 43 -25.70 7.17 -1.20
N LEU A 44 -25.32 6.32 -0.25
CA LEU A 44 -26.25 5.63 0.65
C LEU A 44 -26.74 6.52 1.81
N ARG A 45 -26.23 7.75 1.93
CA ARG A 45 -26.54 8.70 3.01
C ARG A 45 -26.23 8.14 4.40
N SER A 46 -25.19 7.31 4.49
CA SER A 46 -24.80 6.62 5.72
C SER A 46 -23.57 7.24 6.40
N THR A 47 -23.15 8.44 5.98
CA THR A 47 -21.96 9.11 6.50
C THR A 47 -22.02 9.34 8.00
N GLU A 48 -23.16 9.76 8.54
CA GLU A 48 -23.31 9.97 9.98
C GLU A 48 -23.20 8.64 10.76
N THR A 49 -23.90 7.59 10.31
CA THR A 49 -23.81 6.25 10.90
C THR A 49 -22.38 5.72 10.86
N PHE A 50 -21.69 5.88 9.72
CA PHE A 50 -20.28 5.52 9.57
C PHE A 50 -19.41 6.22 10.62
N MET A 51 -19.56 7.54 10.76
CA MET A 51 -18.79 8.31 11.74
C MET A 51 -19.10 7.89 13.18
N ASN A 52 -20.36 7.54 13.49
CA ASN A 52 -20.76 7.07 14.82
C ASN A 52 -20.13 5.71 15.16
N VAL A 53 -20.08 4.78 14.20
CA VAL A 53 -19.38 3.50 14.34
C VAL A 53 -17.88 3.75 14.61
N VAL A 54 -17.23 4.59 13.81
CA VAL A 54 -15.79 4.88 13.97
C VAL A 54 -15.49 5.50 15.34
N ARG A 55 -16.25 6.51 15.76
CA ARG A 55 -16.09 7.16 17.07
C ARG A 55 -16.31 6.23 18.26
N SER A 56 -17.09 5.17 18.07
CA SER A 56 -17.27 4.13 19.09
C SER A 56 -16.02 3.28 19.28
N CYS A 57 -15.18 3.16 18.25
CA CYS A 57 -14.04 2.25 18.19
C CYS A 57 -12.66 2.95 18.24
N ALA A 58 -12.62 4.29 18.19
CA ALA A 58 -11.39 5.09 18.21
C ALA A 58 -11.46 6.21 19.26
N GLN A 59 -10.30 6.63 19.78
CA GLN A 59 -10.21 7.75 20.72
C GLN A 59 -10.23 9.08 19.97
N GLU A 60 -9.51 9.17 18.85
CA GLU A 60 -9.48 10.33 17.97
C GLU A 60 -9.78 9.94 16.52
N VAL A 61 -10.62 10.74 15.87
CA VAL A 61 -11.03 10.54 14.47
C VAL A 61 -10.67 11.78 13.67
N VAL A 62 -9.85 11.60 12.64
CA VAL A 62 -9.40 12.65 11.74
C VAL A 62 -10.09 12.50 10.39
N VAL A 63 -10.74 13.56 9.94
CA VAL A 63 -11.29 13.67 8.58
C VAL A 63 -10.43 14.69 7.84
N PRO A 64 -9.63 14.28 6.83
CA PRO A 64 -8.89 15.23 6.01
C PRO A 64 -9.85 16.21 5.31
N PRO A 65 -9.55 17.52 5.24
CA PRO A 65 -10.40 18.50 4.56
C PRO A 65 -10.71 18.17 3.10
N SER A 66 -9.74 17.57 2.39
CA SER A 66 -9.89 17.14 1.01
C SER A 66 -10.42 15.69 0.88
N ALA A 67 -10.86 15.07 1.97
CA ALA A 67 -11.42 13.72 1.92
C ALA A 67 -12.71 13.73 1.08
N GLY A 68 -12.69 12.96 -0.01
CA GLY A 68 -13.81 12.88 -0.94
C GLY A 68 -13.74 11.62 -1.80
N CYS A 69 -13.27 11.76 -3.05
CA CYS A 69 -13.10 10.63 -3.96
C CYS A 69 -11.65 10.10 -3.93
N CYS A 70 -11.48 8.78 -3.88
CA CYS A 70 -10.16 8.14 -3.98
C CYS A 70 -9.62 8.00 -5.42
N GLY A 71 -10.41 8.36 -6.43
CA GLY A 71 -10.03 8.27 -7.85
C GLY A 71 -10.13 6.87 -8.47
N MET A 72 -10.52 5.84 -7.70
CA MET A 72 -10.66 4.48 -8.24
C MET A 72 -11.78 4.35 -9.26
N GLY A 73 -12.94 5.00 -9.02
CA GLY A 73 -14.04 5.06 -9.98
C GLY A 73 -14.51 3.68 -10.46
N GLY A 74 -14.64 2.72 -9.53
CA GLY A 74 -14.69 1.30 -9.86
C GLY A 74 -13.27 0.74 -9.92
N ASP A 75 -12.92 0.09 -11.02
CA ASP A 75 -11.60 -0.47 -11.31
C ASP A 75 -10.71 0.44 -12.18
N ARG A 76 -11.23 1.58 -12.65
CA ARG A 76 -10.49 2.47 -13.56
C ARG A 76 -9.17 2.95 -12.99
N GLY A 77 -9.09 3.22 -11.69
CA GLY A 77 -7.85 3.61 -11.02
C GLY A 77 -6.75 2.53 -11.07
N LEU A 78 -7.08 1.27 -11.37
CA LEU A 78 -6.09 0.22 -11.63
C LEU A 78 -5.42 0.39 -12.99
N MET A 79 -6.16 0.85 -13.99
CA MET A 79 -5.67 1.05 -15.36
C MET A 79 -5.05 2.44 -15.56
N TYR A 80 -5.54 3.43 -14.80
CA TYR A 80 -5.18 4.84 -14.91
C TYR A 80 -4.77 5.36 -13.53
N PRO A 81 -3.57 4.99 -13.03
CA PRO A 81 -3.12 5.36 -11.69
C PRO A 81 -3.12 6.88 -11.47
N GLU A 82 -2.91 7.69 -12.52
CA GLU A 82 -2.95 9.15 -12.51
C GLU A 82 -4.27 9.73 -11.97
N LEU A 83 -5.37 8.99 -12.10
CA LEU A 83 -6.67 9.39 -11.52
C LEU A 83 -6.62 9.36 -10.00
N VAL A 84 -6.09 8.27 -9.43
CA VAL A 84 -5.86 8.12 -7.99
C VAL A 84 -4.84 9.15 -7.52
N GLU A 85 -3.81 9.42 -8.31
CA GLU A 85 -2.78 10.40 -7.98
C GLU A 85 -3.32 11.81 -7.88
N SER A 86 -4.16 12.20 -8.84
CA SER A 86 -4.80 13.50 -8.88
C SER A 86 -5.80 13.65 -7.74
N ALA A 87 -6.65 12.63 -7.51
CA ALA A 87 -7.70 12.68 -6.51
C ALA A 87 -7.15 12.79 -5.09
N LEU A 88 -6.06 12.06 -4.78
CA LEU A 88 -5.48 12.01 -3.43
C LEU A 88 -4.28 12.96 -3.25
N ARG A 89 -4.07 13.92 -4.16
CA ARG A 89 -2.92 14.83 -4.12
C ARG A 89 -2.87 15.68 -2.85
N SER A 90 -4.00 16.23 -2.44
CA SER A 90 -4.11 17.11 -1.27
C SER A 90 -4.25 16.30 0.01
N GLU A 91 -5.16 15.31 0.02
CA GLU A 91 -5.49 14.50 1.21
C GLU A 91 -4.23 13.91 1.87
N LYS A 92 -3.26 13.42 1.09
CA LYS A 92 -1.98 12.90 1.62
C LYS A 92 -1.28 13.86 2.59
N ASN A 93 -1.26 15.15 2.27
CA ASN A 93 -0.51 16.15 3.03
C ASN A 93 -1.31 16.71 4.22
N GLU A 94 -2.58 16.36 4.32
CA GLU A 94 -3.49 16.82 5.38
C GLU A 94 -3.57 15.84 6.55
N ILE A 95 -3.02 14.63 6.40
CA ILE A 95 -3.06 13.62 7.44
C ILE A 95 -1.99 13.93 8.50
N PRO A 96 -2.36 14.10 9.78
CA PRO A 96 -1.41 14.39 10.84
C PRO A 96 -0.51 13.19 11.14
N THR A 97 0.63 13.46 11.78
CA THR A 97 1.51 12.40 12.30
C THR A 97 0.85 11.64 13.46
N GLY A 98 1.29 10.40 13.67
CA GLY A 98 0.81 9.56 14.78
C GLY A 98 -0.58 8.97 14.56
N VAL A 99 -1.02 8.83 13.31
CA VAL A 99 -2.21 8.05 12.95
C VAL A 99 -1.84 6.57 12.95
N ASP A 100 -2.63 5.76 13.64
CA ASP A 100 -2.41 4.31 13.74
C ASP A 100 -2.86 3.59 12.46
N LEU A 101 -4.03 3.96 11.92
CA LEU A 101 -4.60 3.38 10.70
C LEU A 101 -5.64 4.31 10.03
N GLY A 102 -5.89 4.04 8.75
CA GLY A 102 -6.99 4.61 7.98
C GLY A 102 -8.20 3.70 7.92
N VAL A 103 -9.40 4.26 7.76
CA VAL A 103 -10.66 3.50 7.71
C VAL A 103 -11.47 3.89 6.48
N SER A 104 -11.96 2.88 5.75
CA SER A 104 -12.86 3.02 4.61
C SER A 104 -13.88 1.87 4.58
N CYS A 105 -14.87 1.94 3.69
CA CYS A 105 -15.87 0.88 3.47
C CYS A 105 -15.75 0.21 2.08
N ASN A 106 -14.61 0.39 1.41
CA ASN A 106 -14.37 -0.15 0.08
C ASN A 106 -12.89 -0.49 -0.08
N VAL A 107 -12.61 -1.77 -0.38
CA VAL A 107 -11.27 -2.33 -0.55
C VAL A 107 -10.43 -1.59 -1.61
N LEU A 108 -11.06 -1.06 -2.66
CA LEU A 108 -10.35 -0.29 -3.69
C LEU A 108 -9.95 1.09 -3.16
N CYS A 109 -10.81 1.75 -2.38
CA CYS A 109 -10.43 2.95 -1.66
C CYS A 109 -9.31 2.65 -0.65
N GLU A 110 -9.41 1.56 0.11
CA GLU A 110 -8.40 1.13 1.08
C GLU A 110 -7.03 0.95 0.42
N GLY A 111 -6.95 0.21 -0.68
CA GLY A 111 -5.69 0.02 -1.41
C GLY A 111 -5.14 1.32 -2.00
N ALA A 112 -5.99 2.15 -2.60
CA ALA A 112 -5.60 3.43 -3.18
C ALA A 112 -5.04 4.39 -2.13
N LEU A 113 -5.78 4.57 -1.02
CA LEU A 113 -5.37 5.44 0.09
C LEU A 113 -4.12 4.92 0.77
N THR A 114 -4.02 3.61 1.01
CA THR A 114 -2.81 3.00 1.58
C THR A 114 -1.59 3.31 0.72
N ARG A 115 -1.70 3.08 -0.60
CA ARG A 115 -0.60 3.32 -1.54
C ARG A 115 -0.21 4.79 -1.64
N ARG A 116 -1.17 5.72 -1.58
CA ARG A 116 -0.90 7.16 -1.73
C ARG A 116 -0.42 7.82 -0.44
N THR A 117 -1.00 7.46 0.69
CA THR A 117 -0.74 8.10 2.00
C THR A 117 0.41 7.43 2.76
N GLY A 118 0.67 6.14 2.52
CA GLY A 118 1.61 5.34 3.30
C GLY A 118 1.07 4.85 4.65
N ILE A 119 -0.19 5.14 4.97
CA ILE A 119 -0.88 4.70 6.19
C ILE A 119 -1.71 3.46 5.84
N PRO A 120 -1.73 2.40 6.66
CA PRO A 120 -2.57 1.24 6.39
C PRO A 120 -4.05 1.61 6.49
N TYR A 121 -4.79 1.59 5.38
CA TYR A 121 -6.24 1.71 5.38
C TYR A 121 -6.91 0.34 5.46
N MET A 122 -7.92 0.22 6.31
CA MET A 122 -8.64 -1.00 6.62
C MET A 122 -10.15 -0.79 6.52
N SER A 123 -10.90 -1.88 6.38
CA SER A 123 -12.36 -1.82 6.42
C SER A 123 -12.89 -1.37 7.79
N LEU A 124 -14.07 -0.72 7.81
CA LEU A 124 -14.80 -0.37 9.03
C LEU A 124 -14.99 -1.58 9.96
N LEU A 125 -15.23 -2.77 9.41
CA LEU A 125 -15.43 -3.99 10.19
C LEU A 125 -14.15 -4.47 10.87
N HIS A 126 -12.99 -4.19 10.28
CA HIS A 126 -11.71 -4.46 10.92
C HIS A 126 -11.53 -3.58 12.15
N LEU A 127 -11.91 -2.29 12.08
CA LEU A 127 -11.88 -1.40 13.24
C LEU A 127 -12.82 -1.89 14.36
N VAL A 128 -14.04 -2.31 14.01
CA VAL A 128 -15.00 -2.89 14.99
C VAL A 128 -14.41 -4.14 15.66
N ARG A 129 -13.77 -5.02 14.89
CA ARG A 129 -13.07 -6.21 15.44
C ARG A 129 -11.91 -5.80 16.36
N ALA A 130 -11.09 -4.84 15.94
CA ALA A 130 -9.95 -4.37 16.71
C ALA A 130 -10.40 -3.83 18.09
N GLY A 131 -11.55 -3.18 18.17
CA GLY A 131 -12.12 -2.70 19.43
C GLY A 131 -12.55 -3.80 20.43
N ASN A 132 -12.50 -5.08 20.03
CA ASN A 132 -12.96 -6.22 20.84
C ASN A 132 -11.92 -7.34 20.96
N THR A 133 -10.72 -7.16 20.40
CA THR A 133 -9.62 -8.13 20.45
C THR A 133 -8.36 -7.42 20.92
N SER A 134 -7.44 -8.14 21.58
CA SER A 134 -6.16 -7.52 21.98
C SER A 134 -5.43 -7.06 20.71
N LEU A 135 -5.15 -5.76 20.60
CA LEU A 135 -4.50 -5.12 19.45
C LEU A 135 -3.16 -5.76 19.06
N THR A 136 -2.58 -6.57 19.94
CA THR A 136 -1.30 -7.26 19.78
C THR A 136 -1.29 -8.47 18.85
N GLU A 137 -2.43 -9.06 18.48
CA GLU A 137 -2.42 -10.30 17.66
C GLU A 137 -2.74 -10.14 16.17
N HIS A 138 -3.34 -9.02 15.73
CA HIS A 138 -3.96 -8.99 14.38
C HIS A 138 -3.82 -7.71 13.57
N LEU A 139 -3.01 -6.73 14.01
CA LEU A 139 -2.58 -5.64 13.11
C LEU A 139 -1.52 -6.08 12.09
N VAL A 140 -1.22 -7.38 12.00
CA VAL A 140 -0.50 -7.97 10.86
C VAL A 140 -1.50 -8.09 9.72
N LEU A 141 -1.41 -7.19 8.74
CA LEU A 141 -2.13 -7.35 7.49
C LEU A 141 -1.78 -8.73 6.89
N PRO A 142 -2.73 -9.50 6.34
CA PRO A 142 -2.39 -10.66 5.53
C PRO A 142 -1.49 -10.28 4.34
N HIS A 143 -1.52 -9.01 3.90
CA HIS A 143 -0.57 -8.48 2.94
C HIS A 143 0.85 -8.33 3.50
N ASP A 144 1.04 -7.98 4.78
CA ASP A 144 2.38 -7.94 5.38
C ASP A 144 2.96 -9.35 5.46
N ALA A 145 2.14 -10.36 5.76
CA ALA A 145 2.56 -11.76 5.70
C ALA A 145 2.90 -12.22 4.27
N LEU A 146 2.18 -11.75 3.25
CA LEU A 146 2.46 -12.06 1.83
C LEU A 146 3.67 -11.29 1.29
N ALA A 147 3.84 -10.02 1.65
CA ALA A 147 5.00 -9.21 1.30
C ALA A 147 6.26 -9.77 1.95
N GLN A 148 6.21 -10.12 3.24
CA GLN A 148 7.32 -10.78 3.93
C GLN A 148 7.60 -12.18 3.37
N ARG A 149 6.59 -12.95 2.93
CA ARG A 149 6.80 -14.23 2.23
C ARG A 149 7.45 -14.00 0.86
N HIS A 150 6.99 -13.03 0.09
CA HIS A 150 7.56 -12.70 -1.21
C HIS A 150 9.01 -12.21 -1.07
N GLU A 151 9.33 -11.36 -0.10
CA GLU A 151 10.70 -10.92 0.20
C GLU A 151 11.59 -12.08 0.68
N ARG A 152 11.06 -13.00 1.51
CA ARG A 152 11.77 -14.21 1.92
C ARG A 152 12.00 -15.18 0.76
N GLU A 153 11.04 -15.33 -0.15
CA GLU A 153 11.14 -16.20 -1.33
C GLU A 153 12.07 -15.61 -2.40
N VAL A 154 12.00 -14.29 -2.64
CA VAL A 154 12.91 -13.56 -3.54
C VAL A 154 14.34 -13.57 -2.96
N GLY A 155 14.50 -13.35 -1.65
CA GLY A 155 15.77 -13.46 -0.95
C GLY A 155 16.35 -14.88 -0.99
N ALA A 156 15.53 -15.91 -0.75
CA ALA A 156 15.96 -17.31 -0.84
C ALA A 156 16.38 -17.70 -2.28
N ARG A 157 15.68 -17.20 -3.30
CA ARG A 157 16.05 -17.38 -4.71
C ARG A 157 17.34 -16.64 -5.06
N ALA A 158 17.56 -15.42 -4.55
CA ALA A 158 18.79 -14.66 -4.74
C ALA A 158 20.01 -15.36 -4.10
N VAL A 159 19.88 -15.84 -2.87
CA VAL A 159 20.93 -16.59 -2.15
C VAL A 159 21.24 -17.92 -2.85
N THR A 160 20.23 -18.63 -3.35
CA THR A 160 20.43 -19.88 -4.11
C THR A 160 21.13 -19.63 -5.44
N ARG A 161 20.87 -18.48 -6.09
CA ARG A 161 21.52 -18.08 -7.34
C ARG A 161 22.97 -17.62 -7.16
N GLN A 162 23.29 -16.97 -6.03
CA GLN A 162 24.67 -16.63 -5.65
C GLN A 162 25.48 -17.87 -5.27
N ARG A 163 24.90 -18.83 -4.53
CA ARG A 163 25.59 -20.10 -4.21
C ARG A 163 25.94 -20.91 -5.46
N SER A 164 25.07 -20.97 -6.45
CA SER A 164 25.35 -21.68 -7.71
C SER A 164 26.32 -20.96 -8.64
N THR A 165 26.48 -19.64 -8.52
CA THR A 165 27.54 -18.90 -9.24
C THR A 165 28.90 -19.05 -8.56
N VAL A 166 28.94 -19.04 -7.23
CA VAL A 166 30.19 -19.27 -6.47
C VAL A 166 30.71 -20.70 -6.67
N GLN A 167 29.84 -21.72 -6.63
CA GLN A 167 30.26 -23.11 -6.85
C GLN A 167 30.77 -23.38 -8.27
N ARG A 168 30.29 -22.67 -9.31
CA ARG A 168 30.86 -22.80 -10.67
C ARG A 168 32.25 -22.20 -10.82
N GLN A 169 32.62 -21.26 -9.96
CA GLN A 169 33.93 -20.61 -10.03
C GLN A 169 35.04 -21.43 -9.36
N GLU A 170 34.70 -22.34 -8.45
CA GLU A 170 35.67 -23.20 -7.76
C GLU A 170 36.04 -24.48 -8.53
N ASP A 171 35.26 -24.84 -9.57
CA ASP A 171 35.49 -26.05 -10.39
C ASP A 171 36.36 -25.81 -11.65
N LEU A 172 37.01 -24.65 -11.79
CA LEU A 172 37.88 -24.38 -12.95
C LEU A 172 39.29 -24.98 -12.72
N PRO A 173 39.75 -25.96 -13.50
CA PRO A 173 41.05 -26.60 -13.27
C PRO A 173 42.20 -25.63 -13.53
N THR A 174 43.04 -25.46 -12.51
CA THR A 174 44.31 -24.71 -12.56
C THR A 174 45.23 -25.30 -13.63
N SER A 175 45.30 -24.66 -14.79
CA SER A 175 46.33 -24.93 -15.79
C SER A 175 47.59 -24.12 -15.46
N GLN A 176 48.71 -24.84 -15.31
CA GLN A 176 50.03 -24.29 -14.99
C GLN A 176 50.56 -23.37 -16.11
N PRO A 177 51.36 -22.34 -15.79
CA PRO A 177 51.91 -21.45 -16.80
C PRO A 177 53.15 -22.09 -17.46
N SER A 178 53.11 -22.23 -18.79
CA SER A 178 54.32 -22.52 -19.57
C SER A 178 55.04 -21.22 -19.91
N HIS A 179 56.29 -21.14 -19.50
CA HIS A 179 57.20 -20.05 -19.84
C HIS A 179 57.43 -19.95 -21.36
N ARG A 180 57.24 -18.75 -21.94
CA ARG A 180 58.13 -18.24 -23.00
C ARG A 180 58.42 -16.75 -22.78
N ARG A 181 59.71 -16.45 -22.79
CA ARG A 181 60.31 -15.11 -22.82
C ARG A 181 60.27 -14.57 -24.26
N GLY A 182 60.18 -13.26 -24.38
CA GLY A 182 60.39 -12.48 -25.61
C GLY A 182 59.68 -11.14 -25.45
N ASP A 183 60.30 -10.16 -24.80
CA ASP A 183 61.18 -9.13 -25.39
C ASP A 183 60.41 -7.92 -25.95
N GLN A 184 60.92 -6.74 -25.56
CA GLN A 184 60.77 -5.40 -26.17
C GLN A 184 59.63 -4.46 -25.70
N GLN A 185 60.03 -3.64 -24.72
CA GLN A 185 60.02 -2.16 -24.63
C GLN A 185 58.77 -1.29 -24.90
N PRO A 186 58.64 -0.15 -24.17
CA PRO A 186 57.45 0.68 -24.13
C PRO A 186 57.49 1.80 -25.19
N VAL A 187 56.32 2.19 -25.69
CA VAL A 187 56.14 3.45 -26.44
C VAL A 187 55.12 4.33 -25.73
N THR A 188 55.56 5.55 -25.48
CA THR A 188 54.93 6.65 -24.75
C THR A 188 53.90 7.41 -25.60
N HIS A 189 52.93 8.02 -24.89
CA HIS A 189 52.23 9.31 -25.15
C HIS A 189 51.96 9.75 -26.60
N ASP A 190 50.70 10.09 -26.91
CA ASP A 190 50.37 11.52 -27.02
C ASP A 190 48.87 11.83 -26.97
N ALA A 191 48.57 12.96 -26.34
CA ALA A 191 47.26 13.57 -26.24
C ALA A 191 47.01 14.47 -27.46
N LYS A 192 45.79 14.52 -27.98
CA LYS A 192 45.34 15.70 -28.72
C LYS A 192 43.87 16.02 -28.51
N LYS A 193 43.70 17.11 -27.77
CA LYS A 193 42.56 18.01 -27.60
C LYS A 193 41.97 18.45 -28.95
N GLN A 194 40.65 18.57 -29.06
CA GLN A 194 40.02 19.68 -29.79
C GLN A 194 38.55 19.90 -29.36
N GLU A 195 38.27 21.16 -29.04
CA GLU A 195 37.03 21.77 -28.57
C GLU A 195 36.00 21.98 -29.70
N ALA A 196 34.70 21.89 -29.34
CA ALA A 196 33.55 22.80 -29.55
C ALA A 196 33.47 23.69 -30.84
N PRO A 197 32.27 24.11 -31.32
CA PRO A 197 31.32 24.89 -30.51
C PRO A 197 29.81 24.65 -30.75
N ALA A 198 29.06 25.29 -29.85
CA ALA A 198 27.62 25.41 -29.76
C ALA A 198 26.98 26.20 -30.93
N HIS A 199 25.73 25.86 -31.23
CA HIS A 199 24.78 26.80 -31.84
C HIS A 199 23.46 26.79 -31.08
N ASN A 200 23.01 28.00 -30.78
CA ASN A 200 21.80 28.42 -30.10
C ASN A 200 20.89 29.10 -31.15
N HIS A 201 19.58 28.84 -31.12
CA HIS A 201 18.48 29.61 -31.72
C HIS A 201 17.19 28.81 -31.45
N SER A 202 16.02 29.36 -31.15
CA SER A 202 15.49 30.67 -30.73
C SER A 202 14.06 30.37 -30.30
#